data_AF-A0A946YHJ0-F1
#
_entry.id   AF-A0A946YHJ0-F1
#
_cell.length_a   1.000
_cell.length_b   1.000
_cell.length_c   1.000
_cell.angle_alpha   90.00
_cell.angle_beta   90.00
_cell.angle_gamma   90.00
#
_symmetry.space_group_name_H-M   'P 1'
#
loop_
_entity.id
_entity.type
_entity.pdbx_description
1 polymer ?
#
loop_
_entity_poly.entity_id
_entity_poly.type
_entity_poly.pdbx_seq_one_letter_code
_entity_poly.pdbx_strand_id
1 'polypeptide(L)'
;MTTHFINGEKQTGFTLVELLIVAIILAILAAIVVPQFASSTSDASNSALRSNLSSIRGAIDLYTQQHGGTMPGAAAATTAACTAGTAGTGLANSEAAFKSQLKFYTNLAGAACSVADNDADGTPEFPFGPYIKGDVPANPITSNPTVAIVSTGNLVLAGNATPAGWKYDTKSGRFIADDSTDDGNGTPYDTY
;
A
#
# COMPACT_ATOMS: atom_id res chain seq x y z
N MET A 1 -71.89 41.11 -1.14
CA MET A 1 -71.95 39.77 -1.75
C MET A 1 -70.85 39.73 -2.79
N THR A 2 -69.70 39.14 -2.46
CA THR A 2 -68.47 39.21 -3.29
C THR A 2 -68.04 37.78 -3.58
N THR A 3 -68.21 37.34 -4.81
CA THR A 3 -67.92 35.96 -5.23
C THR A 3 -66.42 35.84 -5.50
N HIS A 4 -65.73 34.99 -4.74
CA HIS A 4 -64.30 34.70 -4.89
C HIS A 4 -64.14 33.52 -5.87
N PHE A 5 -63.53 33.78 -7.04
CA PHE A 5 -63.22 32.76 -8.04
C PHE A 5 -61.86 32.12 -7.72
N ILE A 6 -61.85 30.85 -7.34
CA ILE A 6 -60.62 30.05 -7.23
C ILE A 6 -60.24 29.58 -8.63
N ASN A 7 -59.17 30.14 -9.19
CA ASN A 7 -58.56 29.67 -10.44
C ASN A 7 -57.80 28.37 -10.12
N GLY A 8 -58.39 27.22 -10.47
CA GLY A 8 -57.71 25.93 -10.38
C GLY A 8 -56.66 25.80 -11.48
N GLU A 9 -55.39 25.97 -11.14
CA GLU A 9 -54.28 25.65 -12.05
C GLU A 9 -54.32 24.15 -12.36
N LYS A 10 -54.42 23.80 -13.65
CA LYS A 10 -54.40 22.40 -14.11
C LYS A 10 -53.08 21.76 -13.73
N GLN A 11 -53.09 20.90 -12.72
CA GLN A 11 -51.95 20.03 -12.41
C GLN A 11 -51.75 19.06 -13.58
N THR A 12 -50.72 19.29 -14.38
CA THR A 12 -50.27 18.37 -15.41
C THR A 12 -49.57 17.19 -14.71
N GLY A 13 -50.25 16.04 -14.66
CA GLY A 13 -49.67 14.80 -14.15
C GLY A 13 -48.66 14.20 -15.13
N PHE A 14 -47.60 13.60 -14.60
CA PHE A 14 -46.65 12.82 -15.39
C PHE A 14 -47.35 11.67 -16.12
N THR A 15 -47.00 11.45 -17.40
CA THR A 15 -47.53 10.32 -18.16
C THR A 15 -46.76 9.04 -17.80
N LEU A 16 -47.45 7.88 -17.78
CA LEU A 16 -46.79 6.58 -17.60
C LEU A 16 -45.75 6.31 -18.71
N VAL A 17 -45.99 6.84 -19.91
CA VAL A 17 -45.09 6.70 -21.07
C VAL A 17 -43.80 7.47 -20.84
N GLU A 18 -43.84 8.67 -20.26
CA GLU A 18 -42.62 9.43 -19.91
C GLU A 18 -41.74 8.68 -18.93
N LEU A 19 -42.32 8.15 -17.86
CA LEU A 19 -41.56 7.39 -16.88
C LEU A 19 -40.98 6.10 -17.48
N LEU A 20 -41.68 5.47 -18.42
CA LEU A 20 -41.21 4.28 -19.13
C LEU A 20 -40.00 4.60 -20.02
N ILE A 21 -40.05 5.67 -20.81
CA ILE A 21 -38.92 6.06 -21.67
C ILE A 21 -37.70 6.44 -20.82
N VAL A 22 -37.89 7.17 -19.73
CA VAL A 22 -36.80 7.55 -18.82
C VAL A 22 -36.16 6.31 -18.19
N ALA A 23 -36.94 5.34 -17.72
CA ALA A 23 -36.42 4.11 -17.16
C ALA A 23 -35.60 3.29 -18.19
N ILE A 24 -36.06 3.24 -19.44
CA ILE A 24 -35.32 2.57 -20.53
C ILE A 24 -33.97 3.26 -20.79
N ILE A 25 -33.95 4.59 -20.85
CA ILE A 25 -32.71 5.34 -21.07
C ILE A 25 -31.73 5.09 -19.90
N LEU A 26 -32.20 5.13 -18.65
CA LEU A 26 -31.37 4.84 -17.47
C LEU A 26 -30.83 3.40 -17.49
N ALA A 27 -31.63 2.43 -17.94
CA ALA A 27 -31.18 1.04 -18.06
C ALA A 27 -30.05 0.88 -19.11
N ILE A 28 -30.16 1.53 -20.27
CA ILE A 28 -29.13 1.51 -21.32
C ILE A 28 -27.84 2.18 -20.83
N LEU A 29 -27.97 3.35 -20.18
CA LEU A 29 -26.80 4.06 -19.62
C LEU A 29 -26.10 3.23 -18.55
N ALA A 30 -26.86 2.63 -17.60
CA ALA A 30 -26.29 1.77 -16.57
C ALA A 30 -25.55 0.56 -17.16
N ALA A 31 -26.10 -0.06 -18.21
CA ALA A 31 -25.50 -1.23 -18.86
C ALA A 31 -24.11 -0.94 -19.48
N ILE A 32 -23.88 0.28 -19.99
CA ILE A 32 -22.58 0.67 -20.57
C ILE A 32 -21.61 1.14 -19.49
N VAL A 33 -22.11 1.89 -18.51
CA VAL A 33 -21.30 2.56 -17.48
C VAL A 33 -20.72 1.55 -16.49
N VAL A 34 -21.52 0.61 -15.98
CA VAL A 34 -21.07 -0.36 -14.95
C VAL A 34 -19.83 -1.17 -15.35
N PRO A 35 -19.75 -1.82 -16.54
CA PRO A 35 -18.56 -2.58 -16.91
C PRO A 35 -17.31 -1.70 -17.09
N GLN A 36 -17.47 -0.48 -17.60
CA GLN A 36 -16.35 0.45 -17.80
C GLN A 36 -15.74 0.93 -16.47
N PHE A 37 -16.58 1.22 -15.47
CA PHE A 37 -16.10 1.65 -14.15
C PHE A 37 -15.37 0.52 -13.39
N ALA A 38 -15.86 -0.73 -13.54
CA ALA A 38 -15.22 -1.89 -12.91
C ALA A 38 -13.80 -2.12 -13.45
N SER A 39 -13.60 -2.08 -14.77
CA SER A 39 -12.26 -2.26 -15.38
C SER A 39 -11.31 -1.11 -15.04
N SER A 40 -11.79 0.14 -15.05
CA SER A 40 -10.95 1.29 -14.70
C SER A 40 -10.46 1.24 -13.25
N THR A 41 -11.24 0.63 -12.35
CA THR A 41 -10.86 0.47 -10.94
C THR A 41 -9.79 -0.60 -10.78
N SER A 42 -9.92 -1.76 -11.45
CA SER A 42 -8.88 -2.79 -11.43
C SER A 42 -7.57 -2.32 -12.04
N ASP A 43 -7.63 -1.56 -13.14
CA ASP A 43 -6.44 -1.00 -13.79
C ASP A 43 -5.72 0.00 -12.89
N ALA A 44 -6.48 0.84 -12.17
CA ALA A 44 -5.93 1.75 -11.19
C ALA A 44 -5.23 1.02 -10.03
N SER A 45 -5.84 -0.04 -9.49
CA SER A 45 -5.23 -0.87 -8.44
C SER A 45 -3.96 -1.57 -8.92
N ASN A 46 -3.94 -2.10 -10.15
CA ASN A 46 -2.76 -2.74 -10.73
C ASN A 46 -1.62 -1.75 -10.97
N SER A 47 -1.94 -0.54 -11.44
CA SER A 47 -0.97 0.54 -11.61
C SER A 47 -0.38 0.97 -10.27
N ALA A 48 -1.23 1.14 -9.24
CA ALA A 48 -0.80 1.45 -7.88
C ALA A 48 0.09 0.34 -7.30
N LEU A 49 -0.25 -0.93 -7.54
CA LEU A 49 0.52 -2.09 -7.08
C LEU A 49 1.94 -2.06 -7.65
N ARG A 50 2.09 -1.88 -8.96
CA ARG A 50 3.39 -1.79 -9.64
C ARG A 50 4.21 -0.59 -9.16
N SER A 51 3.56 0.56 -8.97
CA SER A 51 4.21 1.77 -8.45
C SER A 51 4.74 1.58 -7.02
N ASN A 52 3.93 0.97 -6.14
CA ASN A 52 4.31 0.66 -4.77
C ASN A 52 5.47 -0.35 -4.73
N LEU A 53 5.40 -1.42 -5.53
CA LEU A 53 6.48 -2.41 -5.66
C LEU A 53 7.79 -1.75 -6.10
N SER A 54 7.76 -0.92 -7.15
CA SER A 54 8.94 -0.21 -7.63
C SER A 54 9.53 0.72 -6.57
N SER A 55 8.68 1.44 -5.85
CA SER A 55 9.10 2.38 -4.81
C SER A 55 9.76 1.67 -3.64
N ILE A 56 9.16 0.58 -3.16
CA ILE A 56 9.69 -0.20 -2.02
C ILE A 56 10.96 -0.95 -2.41
N ARG A 57 11.01 -1.55 -3.61
CA ARG A 57 12.22 -2.23 -4.12
C ARG A 57 13.39 -1.25 -4.22
N GLY A 58 13.16 -0.05 -4.77
CA GLY A 58 14.19 0.99 -4.80
C GLY A 58 14.66 1.42 -3.41
N ALA A 59 13.75 1.50 -2.42
CA ALA A 59 14.11 1.78 -1.04
C ALA A 59 14.94 0.66 -0.40
N ILE A 60 14.59 -0.61 -0.65
CA ILE A 60 15.36 -1.78 -0.22
C ILE A 60 16.75 -1.76 -0.84
N ASP A 61 16.87 -1.53 -2.14
CA ASP A 61 18.15 -1.48 -2.84
C ASP A 61 19.05 -0.37 -2.30
N LEU A 62 18.49 0.81 -2.03
CA LEU A 62 19.23 1.93 -1.45
C LEU A 62 19.70 1.62 -0.02
N TYR A 63 18.82 1.04 0.81
CA TYR A 63 19.17 0.61 2.16
C TYR A 63 20.33 -0.38 2.13
N THR A 64 20.21 -1.44 1.32
CA THR A 64 21.19 -2.52 1.23
C THR A 64 22.57 -2.01 0.78
N GLN A 65 22.60 -1.04 -0.14
CA GLN A 65 23.84 -0.39 -0.56
C GLN A 65 24.52 0.40 0.57
N GLN A 66 23.74 1.08 1.41
CA GLN A 66 24.26 1.87 2.54
C GLN A 66 24.67 1.00 3.74
N HIS A 67 24.14 -0.23 3.84
CA HIS A 67 24.36 -1.16 4.96
C HIS A 67 25.26 -2.35 4.60
N GLY A 68 26.17 -2.16 3.64
CA GLY A 68 27.20 -3.16 3.31
C GLY A 68 26.64 -4.49 2.78
N GLY A 69 25.50 -4.46 2.09
CA GLY A 69 24.83 -5.65 1.59
C GLY A 69 23.84 -6.29 2.59
N THR A 70 23.71 -5.73 3.79
CA THR A 70 22.71 -6.19 4.75
C THR A 70 21.33 -5.71 4.32
N MET A 71 20.43 -6.66 4.10
CA MET A 71 19.05 -6.40 3.71
C MET A 71 18.24 -5.79 4.88
N PRO A 72 17.29 -4.88 4.62
CA PRO A 72 16.39 -4.41 5.66
C PRO A 72 15.61 -5.59 6.23
N GLY A 73 15.30 -5.54 7.52
CA GLY A 73 14.71 -6.62 8.32
C GLY A 73 15.69 -7.73 8.73
N ALA A 74 16.89 -7.84 8.13
CA ALA A 74 17.82 -8.92 8.48
C ALA A 74 18.48 -8.74 9.85
N ALA A 75 18.72 -7.49 10.26
CA ALA A 75 19.21 -7.11 11.57
C ALA A 75 18.07 -6.56 12.47
N ALA A 76 18.27 -6.58 13.79
CA ALA A 76 17.34 -5.93 14.71
C ALA A 76 17.41 -4.41 14.55
N ALA A 77 16.26 -3.73 14.67
CA ALA A 77 16.19 -2.28 14.54
C ALA A 77 16.27 -1.53 15.88
N THR A 78 16.31 -2.25 17.00
CA THR A 78 16.32 -1.70 18.36
C THR A 78 17.70 -1.25 18.79
N THR A 79 17.80 -0.12 19.48
CA THR A 79 19.03 0.34 20.15
C THR A 79 18.70 1.25 21.33
N ALA A 80 19.59 1.29 22.33
CA ALA A 80 19.53 2.28 23.41
C ALA A 80 20.18 3.62 23.02
N ALA A 81 20.87 3.66 21.88
CA ALA A 81 21.67 4.80 21.45
C ALA A 81 20.85 5.91 20.78
N CYS A 82 19.64 5.60 20.30
CA CYS A 82 18.66 6.62 19.90
C CYS A 82 18.15 7.35 21.16
N THR A 83 18.87 8.38 21.61
CA THR A 83 18.57 9.12 22.83
C THR A 83 17.75 10.39 22.55
N ALA A 84 17.93 11.00 21.38
CA ALA A 84 17.23 12.21 20.96
C ALA A 84 15.85 11.93 20.31
N GLY A 85 15.48 10.67 20.11
CA GLY A 85 14.24 10.29 19.45
C GLY A 85 13.65 8.97 19.94
N THR A 86 12.72 8.43 19.15
CA THR A 86 12.10 7.13 19.39
C THR A 86 12.90 6.06 18.67
N ALA A 87 13.45 5.12 19.43
CA ALA A 87 14.15 3.98 18.87
C ALA A 87 13.23 3.11 18.01
N GLY A 88 13.81 2.51 16.97
CA GLY A 88 13.15 1.48 16.18
C GLY A 88 12.77 0.26 17.00
N THR A 89 11.88 -0.56 16.44
CA THR A 89 11.39 -1.77 17.09
C THR A 89 11.59 -2.99 16.20
N GLY A 90 11.59 -4.17 16.80
CA GLY A 90 11.66 -5.44 16.08
C GLY A 90 13.02 -6.11 16.15
N LEU A 91 12.96 -7.43 16.32
CA LEU A 91 14.11 -8.33 16.27
C LEU A 91 14.50 -8.60 14.81
N ALA A 92 15.68 -9.20 14.61
CA ALA A 92 16.11 -9.70 13.31
C ALA A 92 15.04 -10.62 12.69
N ASN A 93 14.84 -10.48 11.38
CA ASN A 93 13.85 -11.18 10.57
C ASN A 93 12.39 -10.95 11.01
N SER A 94 12.06 -9.72 11.43
CA SER A 94 10.70 -9.33 11.81
C SER A 94 10.17 -8.17 10.98
N GLU A 95 8.83 -8.10 10.84
CA GLU A 95 8.16 -7.03 10.11
C GLU A 95 8.43 -5.66 10.76
N ALA A 96 8.44 -5.62 12.09
CA ALA A 96 8.72 -4.40 12.84
C ALA A 96 10.13 -3.86 12.54
N ALA A 97 11.14 -4.74 12.43
CA ALA A 97 12.50 -4.33 12.08
C ALA A 97 12.56 -3.80 10.64
N PHE A 98 11.97 -4.52 9.69
CA PHE A 98 11.87 -4.10 8.29
C PHE A 98 11.21 -2.71 8.15
N LYS A 99 10.05 -2.52 8.78
CA LYS A 99 9.33 -1.24 8.76
C LYS A 99 10.13 -0.13 9.44
N SER A 100 10.72 -0.40 10.60
CA SER A 100 11.53 0.60 11.33
C SER A 100 12.72 1.06 10.49
N GLN A 101 13.47 0.14 9.87
CA GLN A 101 14.66 0.46 9.09
C GLN A 101 14.38 1.24 7.81
N LEU A 102 13.23 1.02 7.16
CA LEU A 102 12.86 1.79 5.97
C LEU A 102 12.24 3.16 6.31
N LYS A 103 11.49 3.25 7.42
CA LYS A 103 10.75 4.44 7.83
C LYS A 103 11.59 5.47 8.58
N PHE A 104 12.58 5.02 9.34
CA PHE A 104 13.39 5.85 10.23
C PHE A 104 14.82 6.01 9.73
N TYR A 105 15.58 6.87 10.41
CA TYR A 105 17.01 7.01 10.18
C TYR A 105 17.73 5.79 10.78
N THR A 106 18.84 5.38 10.18
CA THR A 106 19.54 4.15 10.53
C THR A 106 21.04 4.34 10.64
N ASN A 107 21.66 3.56 11.51
CA ASN A 107 23.11 3.45 11.64
C ASN A 107 23.64 2.27 10.81
N LEU A 108 24.96 2.14 10.67
CA LEU A 108 25.56 1.07 9.85
C LEU A 108 25.14 -0.35 10.27
N ALA A 109 24.81 -0.56 11.55
CA ALA A 109 24.33 -1.85 12.08
C ALA A 109 22.83 -2.11 11.80
N GLY A 110 22.13 -1.16 11.22
CA GLY A 110 20.69 -1.23 10.95
C GLY A 110 19.80 -0.90 12.15
N ALA A 111 20.35 -0.39 13.26
CA ALA A 111 19.52 0.15 14.31
C ALA A 111 18.84 1.44 13.84
N ALA A 112 17.60 1.68 14.25
CA ALA A 112 16.79 2.76 13.72
C ALA A 112 16.41 3.80 14.79
N CYS A 113 16.25 5.06 14.38
CA CYS A 113 15.88 6.19 15.22
C CYS A 113 14.97 7.16 14.47
N SER A 114 13.92 7.66 15.12
CA SER A 114 12.95 8.56 14.48
C SER A 114 13.53 9.91 14.06
N VAL A 115 14.72 10.26 14.53
CA VAL A 115 15.44 11.49 14.19
C VAL A 115 16.82 11.15 13.67
N ALA A 116 17.34 11.98 12.77
CA ALA A 116 18.76 11.94 12.43
C ALA A 116 19.53 12.46 13.65
N ASP A 117 20.22 11.58 14.36
CA ASP A 117 21.03 12.00 15.49
C ASP A 117 22.33 12.63 14.99
N ASN A 118 22.68 13.76 15.61
CA ASN A 118 24.04 14.29 15.58
C ASN A 118 24.45 14.28 17.04
N ASP A 119 25.19 13.25 17.44
CA ASP A 119 25.57 13.06 18.83
C ASP A 119 26.26 14.30 19.42
N ALA A 120 26.32 14.37 20.75
CA ALA A 120 27.05 15.42 21.47
C ALA A 120 28.55 15.46 21.09
N ASP A 121 29.10 14.38 20.52
CA ASP A 121 30.47 14.29 20.02
C ASP A 121 30.61 14.68 18.52
N GLY A 122 29.50 14.99 17.86
CA GLY A 122 29.44 15.39 16.46
C GLY A 122 29.54 14.25 15.46
N THR A 123 29.52 12.98 15.90
CA THR A 123 29.46 11.83 14.99
C THR A 123 28.00 11.54 14.63
N PRO A 124 27.67 11.37 13.33
CA PRO A 124 26.32 10.95 12.95
C PRO A 124 26.13 9.49 13.33
N GLU A 125 25.35 9.21 14.37
CA GLU A 125 25.03 7.82 14.73
C GLU A 125 24.03 7.23 13.72
N PHE A 126 23.04 8.00 13.25
CA PHE A 126 22.01 7.53 12.31
C PHE A 126 22.02 8.31 10.97
N PRO A 127 23.08 8.23 10.16
CA PRO A 127 23.22 9.04 8.95
C PRO A 127 22.36 8.59 7.76
N PHE A 128 21.79 7.38 7.79
CA PHE A 128 21.16 6.76 6.63
C PHE A 128 19.63 6.82 6.69
N GLY A 129 18.97 6.94 5.53
CA GLY A 129 17.50 7.03 5.44
C GLY A 129 16.91 8.39 5.84
N PRO A 130 15.58 8.48 6.06
CA PRO A 130 14.59 7.44 5.80
C PRO A 130 14.43 7.17 4.29
N TYR A 131 13.99 5.96 3.94
CA TYR A 131 13.94 5.49 2.54
C TYR A 131 12.55 5.55 1.95
N ILE A 132 11.53 5.49 2.82
CA ILE A 132 10.13 5.66 2.44
C ILE A 132 9.50 6.78 3.25
N LYS A 133 8.48 7.43 2.66
CA LYS A 133 7.69 8.44 3.35
C LYS A 133 6.49 7.76 4.00
N GLY A 134 6.48 7.72 5.34
CA GLY A 134 5.39 7.12 6.11
C GLY A 134 5.55 5.61 6.28
N ASP A 135 4.44 4.90 6.38
CA ASP A 135 4.42 3.45 6.51
C ASP A 135 4.36 2.75 5.15
N VAL A 136 4.70 1.46 5.15
CA VAL A 136 4.53 0.61 3.96
C VAL A 136 3.06 0.67 3.52
N PRO A 137 2.75 1.07 2.28
CA PRO A 137 1.37 1.21 1.82
C PRO A 137 0.64 -0.13 1.85
N ALA A 138 -0.69 -0.07 2.01
CA ALA A 138 -1.52 -1.25 1.83
C ALA A 138 -1.40 -1.79 0.40
N ASN A 139 -1.41 -3.11 0.24
CA ASN A 139 -1.53 -3.72 -1.07
C ASN A 139 -2.87 -3.29 -1.70
N PRO A 140 -2.88 -2.63 -2.87
CA PRO A 140 -4.11 -2.12 -3.50
C PRO A 140 -5.13 -3.21 -3.90
N ILE A 141 -4.69 -4.47 -3.98
CA ILE A 141 -5.54 -5.62 -4.33
C ILE A 141 -6.21 -6.19 -3.06
N THR A 142 -5.44 -6.43 -2.01
CA THR A 142 -5.92 -7.09 -0.78
C THR A 142 -6.32 -6.12 0.33
N SER A 143 -6.04 -4.82 0.16
CA SER A 143 -6.19 -3.76 1.19
C SER A 143 -5.43 -4.05 2.49
N ASN A 144 -4.43 -4.94 2.45
CA ASN A 144 -3.67 -5.36 3.61
C ASN A 144 -2.28 -4.67 3.64
N PRO A 145 -1.89 -3.97 4.72
CA PRO A 145 -0.59 -3.32 4.86
C PRO A 145 0.50 -4.18 5.53
N THR A 146 0.22 -5.44 5.83
CA THR A 146 1.19 -6.31 6.48
C THR A 146 2.25 -6.84 5.52
N VAL A 147 3.46 -7.03 6.02
CA VAL A 147 4.58 -7.62 5.30
C VAL A 147 5.00 -8.91 6.00
N ALA A 148 4.76 -10.05 5.35
CA ALA A 148 5.26 -11.33 5.82
C ALA A 148 6.76 -11.45 5.51
N ILE A 149 7.56 -11.62 6.57
CA ILE A 149 9.01 -11.75 6.47
C ILE A 149 9.39 -13.23 6.34
N VAL A 150 10.21 -13.50 5.33
CA VAL A 150 10.84 -14.79 5.06
C VAL A 150 12.35 -14.61 5.20
N SER A 151 13.07 -15.65 5.61
CA SER A 151 14.54 -15.62 5.77
C SER A 151 15.21 -16.88 5.21
N THR A 152 14.56 -17.52 4.25
CA THR A 152 14.97 -18.82 3.68
C THR A 152 15.86 -18.66 2.45
N GLY A 153 15.88 -17.49 1.79
CA GLY A 153 16.53 -17.33 0.48
C GLY A 153 15.69 -17.87 -0.69
N ASN A 154 14.54 -18.47 -0.40
CA ASN A 154 13.61 -19.00 -1.38
C ASN A 154 12.22 -18.47 -1.07
N LEU A 155 11.87 -17.37 -1.72
CA LEU A 155 10.55 -16.76 -1.59
C LEU A 155 9.57 -17.50 -2.50
N VAL A 156 8.75 -18.35 -1.89
CA VAL A 156 7.65 -19.08 -2.54
C VAL A 156 6.31 -18.49 -2.12
N LEU A 157 5.32 -18.46 -3.02
CA LEU A 157 3.94 -18.03 -2.75
C LEU A 157 3.15 -18.95 -1.80
N ALA A 158 3.77 -19.99 -1.23
CA ALA A 158 3.06 -21.06 -0.55
C ALA A 158 2.21 -20.61 0.66
N GLY A 159 0.88 -20.79 0.53
CA GLY A 159 0.02 -21.42 1.53
C GLY A 159 0.01 -20.86 2.94
N ASN A 160 0.11 -19.54 3.12
CA ASN A 160 -0.10 -18.96 4.44
C ASN A 160 -1.60 -19.01 4.78
N ALA A 161 -1.96 -19.55 5.95
CA ALA A 161 -3.35 -19.62 6.41
C ALA A 161 -4.02 -18.22 6.53
N THR A 162 -3.19 -17.17 6.56
CA THR A 162 -3.56 -15.76 6.54
C THR A 162 -2.64 -15.00 5.58
N PRO A 163 -3.08 -14.71 4.34
CA PRO A 163 -2.29 -13.93 3.39
C PRO A 163 -1.95 -12.54 3.94
N ALA A 164 -0.69 -12.13 3.84
CA ALA A 164 -0.26 -10.76 4.12
C ALA A 164 -0.61 -9.85 2.92
N GLY A 165 -0.34 -8.55 3.04
CA GLY A 165 -0.35 -7.68 1.86
C GLY A 165 0.85 -7.95 0.95
N TRP A 166 2.00 -8.13 1.57
CA TRP A 166 3.30 -8.22 0.91
C TRP A 166 4.12 -9.36 1.49
N LYS A 167 5.05 -9.87 0.69
CA LYS A 167 6.08 -10.80 1.13
C LYS A 167 7.46 -10.28 0.80
N TYR A 168 8.36 -10.50 1.74
CA TYR A 168 9.73 -10.04 1.63
C TYR A 168 10.69 -11.06 2.23
N ASP A 169 11.77 -11.36 1.51
CA ASP A 169 12.80 -12.28 1.99
C ASP A 169 14.07 -11.52 2.34
N THR A 170 14.46 -11.57 3.62
CA THR A 170 15.64 -10.88 4.15
C THR A 170 16.95 -11.47 3.65
N LYS A 171 16.94 -12.65 3.01
CA LYS A 171 18.15 -13.24 2.40
C LYS A 171 18.31 -12.88 0.93
N SER A 172 17.25 -12.96 0.13
CA SER A 172 17.34 -12.62 -1.30
C SER A 172 17.07 -11.15 -1.62
N GLY A 173 16.45 -10.40 -0.71
CA GLY A 173 16.00 -9.03 -0.96
C GLY A 173 14.73 -8.94 -1.82
N ARG A 174 14.16 -10.08 -2.23
CA ARG A 174 12.98 -10.10 -3.09
C ARG A 174 11.75 -9.62 -2.32
N PHE A 175 11.08 -8.60 -2.86
CA PHE A 175 9.81 -8.05 -2.35
C PHE A 175 8.70 -8.27 -3.39
N ILE A 176 7.60 -8.89 -3.01
CA ILE A 176 6.47 -9.22 -3.89
C ILE A 176 5.11 -8.95 -3.22
N ALA A 177 4.05 -8.91 -4.02
CA ALA A 177 2.68 -9.03 -3.52
C ALA A 177 2.45 -10.45 -2.97
N ASP A 178 1.83 -10.56 -1.78
CA ASP A 178 1.41 -11.87 -1.25
C ASP A 178 0.01 -12.23 -1.75
N ASP A 179 -0.09 -12.37 -3.07
CA ASP A 179 -1.33 -12.72 -3.76
C ASP A 179 -1.03 -13.82 -4.78
N SER A 180 -1.86 -14.86 -4.77
CA SER A 180 -1.76 -16.03 -5.68
C SER A 180 -2.72 -15.95 -6.86
N THR A 181 -3.51 -14.88 -6.94
CA THR A 181 -4.40 -14.61 -8.06
C THR A 181 -3.67 -13.88 -9.18
N ASP A 182 -4.28 -13.92 -10.36
CA ASP A 182 -3.80 -13.23 -11.55
C ASP A 182 -4.54 -11.91 -11.74
N ASP A 183 -3.92 -11.01 -12.51
CA ASP A 183 -4.62 -9.84 -13.03
C ASP A 183 -5.68 -10.18 -14.09
N GLY A 184 -6.41 -9.16 -14.56
CA GLY A 184 -7.39 -9.32 -15.65
C GLY A 184 -6.82 -9.83 -16.98
N ASN A 185 -5.49 -9.93 -17.10
CA ASN A 185 -4.75 -10.39 -18.26
C ASN A 185 -4.08 -11.77 -18.04
N GLY A 186 -4.27 -12.41 -16.88
CA GLY A 186 -3.67 -13.70 -16.54
C GLY A 186 -2.20 -13.63 -16.10
N THR A 187 -1.71 -12.46 -15.69
CA THR A 187 -0.36 -12.30 -15.13
C THR A 187 -0.41 -12.43 -13.60
N PRO A 188 0.37 -13.34 -13.00
CA PRO A 188 0.42 -13.50 -11.54
C PRO A 188 0.99 -12.27 -10.84
N TYR A 189 0.36 -11.82 -9.76
CA TYR A 189 0.79 -10.61 -9.02
C TYR A 189 2.17 -10.73 -8.34
N ASP A 190 2.68 -11.93 -8.11
CA ASP A 190 4.02 -12.17 -7.54
C ASP A 190 5.17 -11.98 -8.54
N THR A 191 4.83 -11.88 -9.82
CA THR A 191 5.78 -11.64 -10.93
C THR A 191 5.91 -10.18 -11.32
N TYR A 192 5.05 -9.31 -10.76
CA TYR A 192 5.08 -7.87 -10.99
C TYR A 192 6.35 -7.21 -10.44
#